data_AF-A0A3N5UIX3-F1
#
_entry.id   AF-A0A3N5UIX3-F1
#
_cell.length_a   1.000
_cell.length_b   1.000
_cell.length_c   1.000
_cell.angle_alpha   90.00
_cell.angle_beta   90.00
_cell.angle_gamma   90.00
#
_symmetry.space_group_name_H-M   'P 1'
#
loop_
_entity.id
_entity.type
_entity.pdbx_description
1 polymer ?
#
loop_
_entity_poly.entity_id
_entity_poly.type
_entity_poly.pdbx_seq_one_letter_code
_entity_poly.pdbx_strand_id
1 'polypeptide(L)'
;MNVHPTKQEVRFHQNRLVHEAVKTVVEETLRQKAAALFQVPAPPSDSMGEKFGRIGEPVGGYTVYPADTTIARELEPQVPLMIKEIPVVLGQLKETYILCETKEGLLLVDQHAAHERRVFEKLKKSYDSATLECQPFLIPPRVEFSPSESRTILKKMGELSQLGITLEHFGGGTFIVRSVPNILVDVQWESFLREVLPLLEEQGAVKGDQMVERLLALMACHGAIRAGQRLSKEEMISLVEQLDEVEVPTNCPHGRPVFKRVSFYEIEKLFRRVL
;
A
#
# COMPACT_ATOMS: atom_id res chain seq x y z
N MET A 1 36.64 -10.19 10.79
CA MET A 1 35.82 -9.97 9.58
C MET A 1 36.67 -9.24 8.56
N ASN A 2 36.87 -9.80 7.36
CA ASN A 2 37.48 -9.06 6.24
C ASN A 2 36.41 -8.16 5.61
N VAL A 3 36.55 -6.85 5.78
CA VAL A 3 35.68 -5.84 5.17
C VAL A 3 36.48 -5.13 4.08
N HIS A 4 36.04 -5.26 2.84
CA HIS A 4 36.63 -4.56 1.69
C HIS A 4 35.88 -3.24 1.45
N PRO A 5 36.55 -2.13 1.10
CA PRO A 5 35.94 -0.80 1.04
C PRO A 5 34.80 -0.62 0.01
N THR A 6 34.61 -1.53 -0.93
CA THR A 6 33.50 -1.54 -1.91
C THR A 6 32.27 -2.35 -1.48
N LYS A 7 32.28 -2.95 -0.28
CA LYS A 7 31.18 -3.79 0.20
C LYS A 7 30.11 -2.92 0.88
N GLN A 8 28.97 -2.74 0.21
CA GLN A 8 27.85 -1.92 0.71
C GLN A 8 27.03 -2.57 1.83
N GLU A 9 27.23 -3.87 2.10
CA GLU A 9 26.51 -4.59 3.15
C GLU A 9 27.44 -5.44 4.03
N VAL A 10 27.29 -5.30 5.35
CA VAL A 10 27.93 -6.12 6.37
C VAL A 10 26.86 -6.97 7.04
N ARG A 11 26.94 -8.29 6.88
CA ARG A 11 26.01 -9.23 7.53
C ARG A 11 26.54 -9.62 8.89
N PHE A 12 25.79 -9.34 9.95
CA PHE A 12 26.15 -9.71 11.31
C PHE A 12 25.67 -11.13 11.63
N HIS A 13 26.47 -11.87 12.39
CA HIS A 13 26.12 -13.22 12.82
C HIS A 13 24.85 -13.24 13.69
N GLN A 14 24.59 -12.15 14.41
CA GLN A 14 23.40 -11.95 15.25
C GLN A 14 22.65 -10.68 14.82
N ASN A 15 22.11 -10.67 13.60
CA ASN A 15 21.37 -9.52 13.04
C ASN A 15 20.24 -9.02 13.96
N ARG A 16 19.56 -9.90 14.69
CA ARG A 16 18.48 -9.53 15.60
C ARG A 16 18.94 -8.61 16.74
N LEU A 17 20.10 -8.91 17.35
CA LEU A 17 20.64 -8.12 18.46
C LEU A 17 21.11 -6.74 17.97
N VAL A 18 21.72 -6.68 16.78
CA VAL A 18 22.14 -5.41 16.17
C VAL A 18 20.92 -4.55 15.85
N HIS A 19 19.86 -5.15 15.30
CA HIS A 19 18.63 -4.44 14.99
C HIS A 19 17.90 -3.93 16.25
N GLU A 20 17.79 -4.76 17.29
CA GLU A 20 17.21 -4.32 18.58
C GLU A 20 18.03 -3.19 19.23
N ALA A 21 19.36 -3.27 19.19
CA ALA A 21 20.23 -2.22 19.71
C ALA A 21 20.07 -0.89 18.95
N VAL A 22 20.10 -0.93 17.62
CA VAL A 22 19.90 0.27 16.78
C VAL A 22 18.51 0.87 16.99
N LYS A 23 17.47 0.03 17.02
CA LYS A 23 16.10 0.46 17.28
C LYS A 23 15.97 1.19 18.61
N THR A 24 16.53 0.60 19.68
CA THR A 24 16.46 1.17 21.04
C THR A 24 17.13 2.54 21.10
N VAL A 25 18.33 2.66 20.54
CA VAL A 25 19.09 3.94 20.54
C VAL A 25 18.38 5.02 19.72
N VAL A 26 17.80 4.65 18.57
CA VAL A 26 17.04 5.60 17.73
C VAL A 26 15.78 6.07 18.45
N GLU A 27 15.03 5.16 19.06
CA GLU A 27 13.83 5.50 19.85
C GLU A 27 14.17 6.43 21.03
N GLU A 28 15.25 6.14 21.76
CA GLU A 28 15.69 6.95 22.90
C GLU A 28 16.17 8.34 22.47
N THR A 29 16.94 8.43 21.38
CA THR A 29 17.43 9.70 20.83
C THR A 29 16.29 10.58 20.31
N LEU A 30 15.32 9.97 19.60
CA LEU A 30 14.14 10.69 19.12
C LEU A 30 13.29 11.18 20.28
N ARG A 31 13.15 10.41 21.35
CA ARG A 31 12.41 10.80 22.55
C ARG A 31 13.10 11.98 23.28
N GLN A 32 14.43 11.96 23.40
CA GLN A 32 15.19 13.07 23.96
C GLN A 32 15.10 14.35 23.10
N LYS A 33 15.16 14.23 21.77
CA LYS A 33 15.03 15.39 20.87
C LYS A 33 13.59 15.92 20.79
N ALA A 34 12.59 15.05 20.88
CA ALA A 34 11.19 15.48 20.96
C ALA A 34 10.92 16.31 22.22
N ALA A 35 11.51 15.94 23.36
CA ALA A 35 11.42 16.74 24.59
C ALA A 35 12.09 18.12 24.46
N ALA A 36 13.16 18.25 23.66
CA ALA A 36 13.83 19.52 23.39
C ALA A 36 13.03 20.45 22.46
N LEU A 37 12.17 19.90 21.58
CA LEU A 37 11.36 20.67 20.63
C LEU A 37 10.12 21.32 21.25
N PHE A 38 9.72 20.90 22.47
CA PHE A 38 8.55 21.41 23.19
C PHE A 38 8.89 22.11 24.52
N GLN A 39 10.05 22.77 24.60
CA GLN A 39 10.32 23.68 25.72
C GLN A 39 9.53 24.98 25.55
N VAL A 40 8.42 25.09 26.29
CA VAL A 40 7.71 26.35 26.48
C VAL A 40 8.64 27.28 27.29
N PRO A 41 8.99 28.49 26.80
CA PRO A 41 9.81 29.41 27.57
C PRO A 41 9.08 29.80 28.85
N ALA A 42 9.78 29.80 29.99
CA ALA A 42 9.26 30.43 31.19
C ALA A 42 9.07 31.94 30.93
N PRO A 43 7.97 32.55 31.40
CA PRO A 43 7.78 34.00 31.25
C PRO A 43 8.92 34.76 31.95
N PRO A 44 9.37 35.91 31.40
CA PRO A 44 10.48 36.68 31.97
C PRO A 44 10.12 37.18 33.37
N SER A 45 11.08 37.10 34.29
CA SER A 45 10.91 37.42 35.71
C SER A 45 10.93 38.92 36.05
N ASP A 46 11.12 39.80 35.07
CA ASP A 46 11.15 41.25 35.27
C ASP A 46 10.04 41.96 34.50
N SER A 47 8.85 41.95 35.09
CA SER A 47 7.91 43.06 34.94
C SER A 47 7.45 43.48 36.33
N MET A 48 8.25 44.32 36.98
CA MET A 48 7.81 45.15 38.10
C MET A 48 6.57 45.94 37.65
N GLY A 49 5.45 45.69 38.31
CA GLY A 49 4.14 46.13 37.86
C GLY A 49 3.91 47.63 37.96
N GLU A 50 3.13 48.15 37.02
CA GLU A 50 2.20 49.23 37.30
C GLU A 50 0.82 48.63 37.58
N LYS A 51 0.34 48.84 38.81
CA LYS A 51 -0.98 48.43 39.25
C LYS A 51 -2.04 49.29 38.54
N PHE A 52 -2.79 48.71 37.61
CA PHE A 52 -4.13 49.19 37.28
C PHE A 52 -5.10 48.01 37.21
N GLY A 53 -6.14 48.10 38.04
CA GLY A 53 -7.03 46.98 38.37
C GLY A 53 -7.87 46.48 37.22
N ARG A 54 -8.18 45.17 37.26
CA ARG A 54 -9.37 44.55 36.67
C ARG A 54 -9.52 43.13 37.23
N ILE A 55 -10.74 42.86 37.71
CA ILE A 55 -11.43 41.58 37.94
C ILE A 55 -10.58 40.33 37.66
N GLY A 56 -10.16 39.63 38.72
CA GLY A 56 -9.53 38.32 38.65
C GLY A 56 -10.49 37.22 39.13
N GLU A 57 -10.82 36.29 38.23
CA GLU A 57 -11.46 35.01 38.56
C GLU A 57 -10.53 34.14 39.43
N PRO A 58 -11.09 33.24 40.26
CA PRO A 58 -10.28 32.38 41.12
C PRO A 58 -9.39 31.46 40.27
N VAL A 59 -8.13 31.33 40.69
CA VAL A 59 -7.18 30.35 40.14
C VAL A 59 -7.71 28.95 40.45
N GLY A 60 -8.40 28.35 39.48
CA GLY A 60 -8.72 26.93 39.49
C GLY A 60 -7.42 26.15 39.48
N GLY A 61 -7.15 25.42 40.58
CA GLY A 61 -5.99 24.54 40.66
C GLY A 61 -6.08 23.47 39.58
N TYR A 62 -5.16 23.51 38.63
CA TYR A 62 -4.95 22.42 37.69
C TYR A 62 -4.36 21.23 38.48
N THR A 63 -5.22 20.29 38.85
CA THR A 63 -4.79 18.92 39.15
C THR A 63 -4.08 18.39 37.92
N VAL A 64 -2.77 18.16 38.05
CA VAL A 64 -1.98 17.41 37.09
C VAL A 64 -2.60 16.02 37.00
N TYR A 65 -3.30 15.73 35.91
CA TYR A 65 -3.66 14.36 35.59
C TYR A 65 -2.35 13.59 35.36
N PRO A 66 -2.16 12.42 36.01
CA PRO A 66 -1.01 11.58 35.69
C PRO A 66 -1.05 11.27 34.20
N ALA A 67 0.09 11.42 33.53
CA ALA A 67 0.30 11.08 32.14
C ALA A 67 0.32 9.55 31.95
N ASP A 68 -0.73 8.87 32.40
CA ASP A 68 -1.03 7.49 32.07
C ASP A 68 -2.20 7.48 31.11
N THR A 69 -1.91 7.90 29.89
CA THR A 69 -2.65 7.43 28.71
C THR A 69 -1.76 7.51 27.50
N THR A 70 -0.69 6.70 27.49
CA THR A 70 -0.45 5.94 26.26
C THR A 70 -1.70 5.11 26.03
N ILE A 71 -2.68 5.69 25.32
CA ILE A 71 -3.51 4.87 24.45
C ILE A 71 -2.52 4.38 23.41
N ALA A 72 -1.81 3.29 23.75
CA ALA A 72 -1.36 2.36 22.76
C ALA A 72 -2.64 2.07 21.99
N ARG A 73 -2.76 2.66 20.80
CA ARG A 73 -3.75 2.22 19.84
C ARG A 73 -3.32 0.79 19.55
N GLU A 74 -3.87 -0.14 20.32
CA GLU A 74 -3.84 -1.55 19.96
C GLU A 74 -4.26 -1.55 18.49
N LEU A 75 -3.38 -2.06 17.65
CA LEU A 75 -3.75 -2.46 16.31
C LEU A 75 -4.79 -3.53 16.55
N GLU A 76 -6.06 -3.13 16.63
CA GLU A 76 -7.17 -4.06 16.70
C GLU A 76 -6.92 -5.06 15.57
N PRO A 77 -6.93 -6.37 15.87
CA PRO A 77 -6.78 -7.37 14.84
C PRO A 77 -7.82 -7.04 13.77
N GLN A 78 -7.34 -6.76 12.55
CA GLN A 78 -8.19 -6.51 11.41
C GLN A 78 -9.00 -7.80 11.23
N VAL A 79 -10.21 -7.82 11.80
CA VAL A 79 -11.11 -8.95 11.67
C VAL A 79 -11.28 -9.18 10.18
N PRO A 80 -11.08 -10.42 9.69
CA PRO A 80 -11.35 -10.77 8.30
C PRO A 80 -12.70 -10.18 7.89
N LEU A 81 -12.85 -9.80 6.62
CA LEU A 81 -14.20 -9.74 6.07
C LEU A 81 -14.78 -11.16 6.19
N MET A 82 -15.42 -11.46 7.30
CA MET A 82 -16.71 -12.09 7.19
C MET A 82 -17.68 -10.92 7.12
N ILE A 83 -17.75 -10.23 5.98
CA ILE A 83 -18.97 -9.46 5.72
C ILE A 83 -20.03 -10.52 5.48
N LYS A 84 -20.62 -11.04 6.55
CA LYS A 84 -21.74 -11.99 6.45
C LYS A 84 -22.95 -11.35 5.74
N GLU A 85 -22.93 -10.05 5.48
CA GLU A 85 -23.99 -9.28 4.83
C GLU A 85 -23.43 -8.16 3.95
N ILE A 86 -23.53 -8.35 2.63
CA ILE A 86 -23.08 -7.40 1.59
C ILE A 86 -23.49 -5.97 1.98
N PRO A 87 -22.54 -5.03 2.11
CA PRO A 87 -22.84 -3.72 2.65
C PRO A 87 -23.61 -2.90 1.60
N VAL A 88 -24.51 -2.02 2.06
CA VAL A 88 -25.37 -1.24 1.15
C VAL A 88 -24.55 -0.09 0.57
N VAL A 89 -24.30 -0.13 -0.73
CA VAL A 89 -23.59 0.96 -1.43
C VAL A 89 -24.45 2.24 -1.42
N LEU A 90 -23.94 3.26 -0.72
CA LEU A 90 -24.56 4.58 -0.60
C LEU A 90 -24.21 5.48 -1.77
N GLY A 91 -22.95 5.42 -2.24
CA GLY A 91 -22.47 6.23 -3.36
C GLY A 91 -20.96 6.38 -3.41
N GLN A 92 -20.49 7.32 -4.24
CA GLN A 92 -19.08 7.59 -4.45
C GLN A 92 -18.70 8.97 -3.89
N LEU A 93 -17.56 9.04 -3.21
CA LEU A 93 -16.98 10.28 -2.69
C LEU A 93 -15.72 10.63 -3.47
N LYS A 94 -15.70 11.86 -4.04
CA LYS A 94 -14.58 12.42 -4.82
C LYS A 94 -14.04 11.48 -5.90
N GLU A 95 -14.88 10.64 -6.49
CA GLU A 95 -14.48 9.73 -7.57
C GLU A 95 -13.32 8.78 -7.18
N THR A 96 -13.15 8.58 -5.86
CA THR A 96 -12.00 7.89 -5.27
C THR A 96 -12.42 6.87 -4.22
N TYR A 97 -13.48 7.15 -3.46
CA TYR A 97 -13.96 6.27 -2.40
C TYR A 97 -15.38 5.81 -2.66
N ILE A 98 -15.67 4.55 -2.34
CA ILE A 98 -17.04 4.02 -2.29
C ILE A 98 -17.49 4.02 -0.83
N LEU A 99 -18.66 4.59 -0.58
CA LEU A 99 -19.30 4.63 0.72
C LEU A 99 -20.30 3.48 0.81
N CYS A 100 -20.14 2.61 1.81
CA CYS A 100 -21.09 1.53 2.07
C CYS A 100 -21.59 1.60 3.51
N GLU A 101 -22.89 1.44 3.72
CA GLU A 101 -23.49 1.27 5.03
C GLU A 101 -23.41 -0.21 5.44
N THR A 102 -23.01 -0.44 6.69
CA THR A 102 -23.00 -1.76 7.34
C THR A 102 -23.83 -1.70 8.61
N LYS A 103 -24.11 -2.86 9.22
CA LYS A 103 -24.78 -2.91 10.52
C LYS A 103 -24.04 -2.20 11.65
N GLU A 104 -22.73 -2.04 11.52
CA GLU A 104 -21.86 -1.50 12.57
C GLU A 104 -21.49 -0.04 12.31
N GLY A 105 -21.73 0.49 11.10
CA GLY A 105 -21.44 1.87 10.73
C GLY A 105 -21.16 2.06 9.25
N LEU A 106 -20.16 2.88 8.93
CA LEU A 106 -19.74 3.22 7.58
C LEU A 106 -18.49 2.43 7.19
N LEU A 107 -18.51 1.83 6.00
CA LEU A 107 -17.35 1.25 5.33
C LEU A 107 -16.91 2.19 4.20
N LEU A 108 -15.70 2.71 4.32
CA LEU A 108 -15.03 3.54 3.32
C LEU A 108 -14.07 2.66 2.50
N VAL A 109 -14.38 2.42 1.24
CA VAL A 109 -13.55 1.58 0.34
C VAL A 109 -12.75 2.49 -0.59
N ASP A 110 -11.43 2.32 -0.64
CA ASP A 110 -10.57 2.95 -1.63
C ASP A 110 -10.75 2.21 -2.97
N GLN A 111 -11.35 2.87 -3.95
CA GLN A 111 -11.69 2.29 -5.24
C GLN A 111 -10.45 1.75 -5.98
N HIS A 112 -9.33 2.47 -5.90
CA HIS A 112 -8.12 2.10 -6.62
C HIS A 112 -7.46 0.89 -5.95
N ALA A 113 -7.30 0.93 -4.62
CA ALA A 113 -6.76 -0.21 -3.86
C ALA A 113 -7.64 -1.47 -3.99
N ALA A 114 -8.97 -1.29 -4.00
CA ALA A 114 -9.94 -2.34 -4.26
C ALA A 114 -9.74 -2.97 -5.64
N HIS A 115 -9.63 -2.14 -6.67
CA HIS A 115 -9.46 -2.61 -8.03
C HIS A 115 -8.12 -3.35 -8.21
N GLU A 116 -7.01 -2.80 -7.68
CA GLU A 116 -5.71 -3.47 -7.67
C GLU A 116 -5.79 -4.85 -7.00
N ARG A 117 -6.42 -4.94 -5.82
CA ARG A 117 -6.58 -6.21 -5.10
C ARG A 117 -7.37 -7.21 -5.94
N ARG A 118 -8.53 -6.82 -6.48
CA ARG A 118 -9.34 -7.71 -7.33
C ARG A 118 -8.54 -8.25 -8.52
N VAL A 119 -7.83 -7.37 -9.22
CA VAL A 119 -7.04 -7.75 -10.39
C VAL A 119 -5.92 -8.71 -10.01
N PHE A 120 -5.21 -8.42 -8.92
CA PHE A 120 -4.17 -9.29 -8.40
C PHE A 120 -4.70 -10.68 -8.08
N GLU A 121 -5.82 -10.80 -7.35
CA GLU A 121 -6.39 -12.11 -7.00
C GLU A 121 -6.81 -12.90 -8.24
N LYS A 122 -7.43 -12.22 -9.23
CA LYS A 122 -7.80 -12.85 -10.50
C LYS A 122 -6.56 -13.36 -11.24
N LEU A 123 -5.50 -12.56 -11.31
CA LEU A 123 -4.24 -12.92 -11.95
C LEU A 123 -3.56 -14.08 -11.21
N LYS A 124 -3.49 -14.02 -9.88
CA LYS A 124 -2.93 -15.06 -9.01
C LYS A 124 -3.65 -16.39 -9.21
N LYS A 125 -4.98 -16.39 -9.12
CA LYS A 125 -5.82 -17.58 -9.36
C LYS A 125 -5.63 -18.15 -10.76
N SER A 126 -5.54 -17.29 -11.78
CA SER A 126 -5.34 -17.72 -13.18
C SER A 126 -3.93 -18.28 -13.40
N TYR A 127 -2.92 -17.70 -12.77
CA TYR A 127 -1.54 -18.18 -12.80
C TYR A 127 -1.41 -19.54 -12.10
N ASP A 128 -1.91 -19.66 -10.87
CA ASP A 128 -1.81 -20.88 -10.06
C ASP A 128 -2.56 -22.06 -10.70
N SER A 129 -3.62 -21.78 -11.49
CA SER A 129 -4.36 -22.79 -12.26
C SER A 129 -3.87 -22.99 -13.70
N ALA A 130 -2.83 -22.28 -14.13
CA ALA A 130 -2.32 -22.28 -15.51
C ALA A 130 -3.39 -21.95 -16.58
N THR A 131 -4.32 -21.04 -16.25
CA THR A 131 -5.44 -20.59 -17.10
C THR A 131 -5.35 -19.11 -17.50
N LEU A 132 -4.15 -18.52 -17.49
CA LEU A 132 -3.94 -17.13 -17.91
C LEU A 132 -4.39 -16.88 -19.35
N GLU A 133 -5.54 -16.21 -19.49
CA GLU A 133 -6.09 -15.81 -20.79
C GLU A 133 -5.25 -14.68 -21.38
N CYS A 134 -4.59 -14.97 -22.50
CA CYS A 134 -3.75 -14.03 -23.21
C CYS A 134 -4.43 -13.57 -24.50
N GLN A 135 -4.37 -12.26 -24.76
CA GLN A 135 -4.85 -11.63 -25.97
C GLN A 135 -3.65 -11.32 -26.88
N PRO A 136 -3.65 -11.77 -28.15
CA PRO A 136 -2.68 -11.32 -29.13
C PRO A 136 -2.97 -9.90 -29.59
N PHE A 137 -1.92 -9.12 -29.86
CA PHE A 137 -2.06 -7.80 -30.47
C PHE A 137 -2.36 -7.92 -31.96
N LEU A 138 -3.39 -7.19 -32.43
CA LEU A 138 -3.64 -7.01 -33.86
C LEU A 138 -2.49 -6.24 -34.53
N ILE A 139 -1.99 -5.21 -33.84
CA ILE A 139 -0.83 -4.42 -34.24
C ILE A 139 0.18 -4.48 -33.08
N PRO A 140 1.14 -5.41 -33.13
CA PRO A 140 2.12 -5.61 -32.06
C PRO A 140 2.97 -4.36 -31.78
N PRO A 141 3.02 -3.85 -30.54
CA PRO A 141 3.90 -2.74 -30.20
C PRO A 141 5.36 -3.20 -30.25
N ARG A 142 6.22 -2.29 -30.71
CA ARG A 142 7.68 -2.46 -30.72
C ARG A 142 8.26 -1.73 -29.51
N VAL A 143 9.24 -2.35 -28.87
CA VAL A 143 9.91 -1.83 -27.68
C VAL A 143 11.42 -1.94 -27.85
N GLU A 144 12.15 -0.95 -27.35
CA GLU A 144 13.62 -0.90 -27.47
C GLU A 144 14.32 -0.82 -26.11
N PHE A 145 15.41 -1.58 -26.00
CA PHE A 145 16.18 -1.70 -24.78
C PHE A 145 17.68 -1.61 -25.03
N SER A 146 18.43 -1.25 -23.99
CA SER A 146 19.90 -1.24 -24.01
C SER A 146 20.47 -2.66 -24.21
N PRO A 147 21.75 -2.80 -24.60
CA PRO A 147 22.38 -4.11 -24.76
C PRO A 147 22.38 -4.97 -23.49
N SER A 148 22.44 -4.36 -22.30
CA SER A 148 22.35 -5.07 -21.02
C SER A 148 20.95 -5.61 -20.78
N GLU A 149 19.93 -4.76 -20.90
CA GLU A 149 18.53 -5.14 -20.70
C GLU A 149 18.11 -6.21 -21.71
N SER A 150 18.48 -6.05 -22.99
CA SER A 150 18.18 -7.01 -24.04
C SER A 150 18.72 -8.42 -23.72
N ARG A 151 19.92 -8.52 -23.15
CA ARG A 151 20.48 -9.80 -22.71
C ARG A 151 19.67 -10.41 -21.57
N THR A 152 19.19 -9.60 -20.64
CA THR A 152 18.32 -10.08 -19.55
C THR A 152 16.98 -10.55 -20.09
N ILE A 153 16.32 -9.75 -20.94
CA ILE A 153 15.04 -10.12 -21.58
C ILE A 153 15.18 -11.45 -22.31
N LEU A 154 16.19 -11.60 -23.17
CA LEU A 154 16.43 -12.85 -23.93
C LEU A 154 16.56 -14.08 -23.03
N LYS A 155 17.28 -13.96 -21.90
CA LYS A 155 17.42 -15.06 -20.93
C LYS A 155 16.12 -15.39 -20.20
N LYS A 156 15.22 -14.41 -20.08
CA LYS A 156 14.02 -14.46 -19.25
C LYS A 156 12.71 -14.57 -20.05
N MET A 157 12.78 -14.70 -21.38
CA MET A 157 11.59 -14.83 -22.23
C MET A 157 10.68 -15.99 -21.82
N GLY A 158 11.26 -17.11 -21.33
CA GLY A 158 10.49 -18.24 -20.82
C GLY A 158 9.66 -17.88 -19.57
N GLU A 159 10.26 -17.16 -18.62
CA GLU A 159 9.57 -16.70 -17.39
C GLU A 159 8.48 -15.68 -17.72
N LEU A 160 8.76 -14.75 -18.64
CA LEU A 160 7.75 -13.79 -19.15
C LEU A 160 6.58 -14.52 -19.83
N SER A 161 6.86 -15.57 -20.60
CA SER A 161 5.82 -16.35 -21.27
C SER A 161 4.93 -17.11 -20.27
N GLN A 162 5.47 -17.55 -19.12
CA GLN A 162 4.66 -18.16 -18.05
C GLN A 162 3.71 -17.15 -17.39
N LEU A 163 4.04 -15.86 -17.43
CA LEU A 163 3.19 -14.76 -16.99
C LEU A 163 2.23 -14.28 -18.09
N GLY A 164 2.18 -14.99 -19.23
CA GLY A 164 1.33 -14.65 -20.37
C GLY A 164 1.88 -13.54 -21.27
N ILE A 165 3.12 -13.10 -21.07
CA ILE A 165 3.76 -12.05 -21.87
C ILE A 165 4.67 -12.70 -22.91
N THR A 166 4.23 -12.70 -24.17
CA THR A 166 5.00 -13.25 -25.28
C THR A 166 5.73 -12.14 -26.01
N LEU A 167 7.05 -12.19 -25.94
CA LEU A 167 7.94 -11.30 -26.69
C LEU A 167 8.56 -12.05 -27.88
N GLU A 168 8.88 -11.32 -28.94
CA GLU A 168 9.69 -11.81 -30.07
C GLU A 168 10.87 -10.86 -30.27
N HIS A 169 12.08 -11.42 -30.38
CA HIS A 169 13.27 -10.62 -30.67
C HIS A 169 13.30 -10.25 -32.16
N PHE A 170 13.41 -8.95 -32.45
CA PHE A 170 13.39 -8.42 -33.82
C PHE A 170 14.77 -7.95 -34.30
N GLY A 171 15.83 -8.27 -33.54
CA GLY A 171 17.20 -7.88 -33.83
C GLY A 171 17.67 -6.66 -33.04
N GLY A 172 18.98 -6.54 -32.85
CA GLY A 172 19.56 -5.49 -32.00
C GLY A 172 18.98 -5.53 -30.58
N GLY A 173 18.53 -4.36 -30.10
CA GLY A 173 17.83 -4.21 -28.81
C GLY A 173 16.30 -4.14 -28.94
N THR A 174 15.74 -4.51 -30.10
CA THR A 174 14.31 -4.35 -30.40
C THR A 174 13.55 -5.65 -30.18
N PHE A 175 12.39 -5.55 -29.53
CA PHE A 175 11.46 -6.66 -29.30
C PHE A 175 10.05 -6.26 -29.74
N ILE A 176 9.26 -7.27 -30.11
CA ILE A 176 7.85 -7.14 -30.47
C ILE A 176 7.02 -7.82 -29.39
N VAL A 177 6.04 -7.14 -28.82
CA VAL A 177 5.10 -7.74 -27.87
C VAL A 177 3.96 -8.41 -28.66
N ARG A 178 3.90 -9.73 -28.64
CA ARG A 178 2.96 -10.52 -29.47
C ARG A 178 1.61 -10.74 -28.79
N SER A 179 1.63 -11.14 -27.52
CA SER A 179 0.43 -11.40 -26.73
C SER A 179 0.68 -11.18 -25.25
N VAL A 180 -0.37 -10.78 -24.55
CA VAL A 180 -0.33 -10.34 -23.14
C VAL A 180 -1.64 -10.71 -22.45
N PRO A 181 -1.69 -10.84 -21.12
CA PRO A 181 -2.96 -10.95 -20.40
C PRO A 181 -3.88 -9.78 -20.73
N ASN A 182 -5.19 -10.02 -20.86
CA ASN A 182 -6.17 -9.01 -21.27
C ASN A 182 -6.11 -7.71 -20.43
N ILE A 183 -5.80 -7.84 -19.13
CA ILE A 183 -5.67 -6.70 -18.22
C ILE A 183 -4.51 -5.73 -18.58
N LEU A 184 -3.53 -6.18 -19.36
CA LEU A 184 -2.33 -5.39 -19.69
C LEU A 184 -2.38 -4.75 -21.09
N VAL A 185 -3.46 -4.89 -21.86
CA VAL A 185 -3.50 -4.48 -23.27
C VAL A 185 -3.10 -3.01 -23.48
N ASP A 186 -3.51 -2.11 -22.59
CA ASP A 186 -3.29 -0.66 -22.71
C ASP A 186 -2.08 -0.13 -21.89
N VAL A 187 -1.13 -1.00 -21.55
CA VAL A 187 0.05 -0.65 -20.76
C VAL A 187 1.18 -0.07 -21.62
N GLN A 188 1.96 0.86 -21.04
CA GLN A 188 3.20 1.35 -21.65
C GLN A 188 4.32 0.31 -21.51
N TRP A 189 4.43 -0.56 -22.51
CA TRP A 189 5.27 -1.77 -22.49
C TRP A 189 6.75 -1.52 -22.20
N GLU A 190 7.35 -0.44 -22.71
CA GLU A 190 8.75 -0.14 -22.39
C GLU A 190 8.96 0.15 -20.91
N SER A 191 8.11 1.00 -20.31
CA SER A 191 8.19 1.33 -18.88
C SER A 191 7.94 0.09 -18.04
N PHE A 192 6.86 -0.64 -18.36
CA PHE A 192 6.48 -1.84 -17.65
C PHE A 192 7.58 -2.91 -17.68
N LEU A 193 8.17 -3.19 -18.84
CA LEU A 193 9.24 -4.18 -18.94
C LEU A 193 10.52 -3.72 -18.20
N ARG A 194 10.83 -2.42 -18.19
CA ARG A 194 11.94 -1.89 -17.38
C ARG A 194 11.69 -2.02 -15.88
N GLU A 195 10.44 -1.96 -15.42
CA GLU A 195 10.07 -2.22 -14.02
C GLU A 195 10.10 -3.72 -13.67
N VAL A 196 9.77 -4.58 -14.63
CA VAL A 196 9.82 -6.06 -14.49
C VAL A 196 11.25 -6.59 -14.45
N LEU A 197 12.16 -6.00 -15.21
CA LEU A 197 13.53 -6.50 -15.38
C LEU A 197 14.30 -6.70 -14.06
N PRO A 198 14.36 -5.72 -13.13
CA PRO A 198 15.02 -5.89 -11.85
C PRO A 198 14.46 -7.06 -11.02
N LEU A 199 13.14 -7.30 -11.10
CA LEU A 199 12.49 -8.39 -10.39
C LEU A 199 12.90 -9.76 -10.94
N LEU A 200 13.07 -9.87 -12.25
CA LEU A 200 13.52 -11.11 -12.92
C LEU A 200 15.01 -11.41 -12.68
N GLU A 201 15.81 -10.40 -12.36
CA GLU A 201 17.24 -10.58 -12.03
C GLU A 201 17.47 -11.10 -10.60
N GLU A 202 16.45 -11.09 -9.74
CA GLU A 202 16.56 -11.63 -8.38
C GLU A 202 16.76 -13.16 -8.38
N GLN A 203 17.92 -13.63 -7.89
CA GLN A 203 18.25 -15.07 -7.89
C GLN A 203 17.91 -15.80 -6.57
N GLY A 204 17.31 -17.00 -6.67
CA GLY A 204 17.16 -18.00 -5.59
C GLY A 204 15.80 -18.72 -5.57
N ALA A 205 15.75 -20.01 -5.22
CA ALA A 205 14.51 -20.83 -5.28
C ALA A 205 13.40 -20.36 -4.32
N VAL A 206 13.74 -19.96 -3.08
CA VAL A 206 12.78 -19.37 -2.12
C VAL A 206 12.22 -18.02 -2.62
N LYS A 207 12.91 -17.39 -3.57
CA LYS A 207 12.46 -16.14 -4.19
C LYS A 207 11.50 -16.36 -5.35
N GLY A 208 11.35 -17.58 -5.88
CA GLY A 208 10.51 -17.83 -7.06
C GLY A 208 9.06 -17.41 -6.84
N ASP A 209 8.42 -17.96 -5.81
CA ASP A 209 7.01 -17.65 -5.51
C ASP A 209 6.80 -16.19 -5.10
N GLN A 210 7.73 -15.63 -4.31
CA GLN A 210 7.68 -14.22 -3.89
C GLN A 210 7.91 -13.26 -5.06
N MET A 211 8.79 -13.62 -6.00
CA MET A 211 9.05 -12.85 -7.22
C MET A 211 7.82 -12.86 -8.11
N VAL A 212 7.20 -14.03 -8.32
CA VAL A 212 5.94 -14.14 -9.07
C VAL A 212 4.86 -13.28 -8.44
N GLU A 213 4.70 -13.31 -7.11
CA GLU A 213 3.72 -12.48 -6.42
C GLU A 213 3.97 -10.98 -6.65
N ARG A 214 5.23 -10.53 -6.58
CA ARG A 214 5.61 -9.15 -6.91
C ARG A 214 5.32 -8.78 -8.37
N LEU A 215 5.55 -9.70 -9.30
CA LEU A 215 5.28 -9.50 -10.72
C LEU A 215 3.77 -9.38 -10.97
N LEU A 216 2.96 -10.25 -10.36
CA LEU A 216 1.49 -10.18 -10.44
C LEU A 216 0.96 -8.90 -9.79
N ALA A 217 1.56 -8.44 -8.69
CA ALA A 217 1.25 -7.15 -8.06
C ALA A 217 1.54 -5.98 -9.00
N LEU A 218 2.70 -5.99 -9.68
CA LEU A 218 3.08 -4.99 -10.66
C LEU A 218 2.12 -4.99 -11.86
N MET A 219 1.77 -6.17 -12.38
CA MET A 219 0.77 -6.32 -13.44
C MET A 219 -0.59 -5.76 -13.01
N ALA A 220 -1.01 -6.05 -11.78
CA ALA A 220 -2.26 -5.53 -11.24
C ALA A 220 -2.26 -4.01 -11.12
N CYS A 221 -1.13 -3.40 -10.74
CA CYS A 221 -0.95 -1.95 -10.71
C CYS A 221 -1.18 -1.31 -12.09
N HIS A 222 -0.50 -1.84 -13.11
CA HIS A 222 -0.54 -1.31 -14.47
C HIS A 222 -1.86 -1.61 -15.20
N GLY A 223 -2.56 -2.69 -14.83
CA GLY A 223 -3.87 -3.04 -15.37
C GLY A 223 -5.07 -2.50 -14.59
N ALA A 224 -4.87 -2.00 -13.36
CA ALA A 224 -5.96 -1.48 -12.55
C ALA A 224 -6.40 -0.08 -12.99
N ILE A 225 -7.72 0.14 -12.98
CA ILE A 225 -8.40 1.37 -13.38
C ILE A 225 -7.72 2.63 -12.82
N ARG A 226 -7.64 3.66 -13.66
CA ARG A 226 -7.16 5.00 -13.34
C ARG A 226 -7.95 5.58 -12.15
N ALA A 227 -7.24 6.08 -11.15
CA ALA A 227 -7.85 6.86 -10.08
C ALA A 227 -8.69 8.02 -10.66
N GLY A 228 -9.86 8.29 -10.07
CA GLY A 228 -10.73 9.41 -10.47
C GLY A 228 -11.79 9.08 -11.52
N GLN A 229 -12.11 7.80 -11.77
CA GLN A 229 -13.26 7.45 -12.61
C GLN A 229 -14.55 7.42 -11.79
N ARG A 230 -15.60 8.05 -12.33
CA ARG A 230 -16.96 7.85 -11.85
C ARG A 230 -17.41 6.43 -12.12
N LEU A 231 -17.94 5.77 -11.10
CA LEU A 231 -18.56 4.46 -11.21
C LEU A 231 -20.08 4.60 -11.17
N SER A 232 -20.76 3.82 -12.00
CA SER A 232 -22.19 3.55 -11.84
C SER A 232 -22.46 2.83 -10.52
N LYS A 233 -23.72 2.82 -10.08
CA LYS A 233 -24.09 2.15 -8.83
C LYS A 233 -23.86 0.65 -8.92
N GLU A 234 -24.15 0.07 -10.07
CA GLU A 234 -23.96 -1.33 -10.39
C GLU A 234 -22.48 -1.72 -10.36
N GLU A 235 -21.59 -0.89 -10.91
CA GLU A 235 -20.14 -1.11 -10.84
C GLU A 235 -19.60 -1.04 -9.41
N MET A 236 -20.10 -0.10 -8.60
CA MET A 236 -19.72 -0.01 -7.19
C MET A 236 -20.14 -1.25 -6.40
N ILE A 237 -21.39 -1.71 -6.59
CA ILE A 237 -21.90 -2.93 -5.95
C ILE A 237 -21.06 -4.13 -6.37
N SER A 238 -20.85 -4.30 -7.67
CA SER A 238 -20.07 -5.43 -8.20
C SER A 238 -18.64 -5.45 -7.67
N LEU A 239 -17.97 -4.29 -7.56
CA LEU A 239 -16.63 -4.21 -7.00
C LEU A 239 -16.60 -4.61 -5.52
N VAL A 240 -17.59 -4.17 -4.75
CA VAL A 240 -17.68 -4.48 -3.31
C VAL A 240 -17.99 -5.96 -3.07
N GLU A 241 -18.90 -6.55 -3.86
CA GLU A 241 -19.20 -7.99 -3.80
C GLU A 241 -17.97 -8.83 -4.14
N GLN A 242 -17.24 -8.47 -5.20
CA GLN A 242 -16.02 -9.16 -5.61
C GLN A 242 -14.89 -9.07 -4.57
N LEU A 243 -14.86 -8.01 -3.76
CA LEU A 243 -13.90 -7.91 -2.66
C LEU A 243 -14.22 -8.85 -1.49
N ASP A 244 -15.50 -9.15 -1.26
CA ASP A 244 -15.93 -10.05 -0.19
C ASP A 244 -15.61 -11.52 -0.50
N GLU A 245 -15.55 -11.88 -1.79
CA GLU A 245 -15.11 -13.21 -2.23
C GLU A 245 -13.61 -13.48 -1.99
N VAL A 246 -12.82 -12.46 -1.65
CA VAL A 246 -11.37 -12.57 -1.44
C VAL A 246 -11.09 -12.82 0.05
N GLU A 247 -10.33 -13.88 0.37
CA GLU A 247 -10.14 -14.35 1.76
C GLU A 247 -9.46 -13.32 2.70
N VAL A 248 -8.68 -12.36 2.19
CA VAL A 248 -7.97 -11.35 3.02
C VAL A 248 -7.79 -9.99 2.29
N PRO A 249 -8.85 -9.20 2.05
CA PRO A 249 -8.74 -7.99 1.24
C PRO A 249 -8.35 -6.76 2.08
N THR A 250 -7.57 -6.93 3.15
CA THR A 250 -7.28 -5.80 4.07
C THR A 250 -6.36 -4.77 3.42
N ASN A 251 -5.43 -5.21 2.57
CA ASN A 251 -4.44 -4.36 1.94
C ASN A 251 -4.38 -4.65 0.44
N CYS A 252 -4.05 -3.65 -0.40
CA CYS A 252 -3.68 -3.87 -1.79
C CYS A 252 -2.30 -4.55 -1.86
N PRO A 253 -1.87 -5.03 -3.04
CA PRO A 253 -0.56 -5.67 -3.20
C PRO A 253 0.64 -4.78 -2.79
N HIS A 254 0.46 -3.46 -2.75
CA HIS A 254 1.46 -2.48 -2.30
C HIS A 254 1.33 -2.09 -0.82
N GLY A 255 0.42 -2.73 -0.07
CA GLY A 255 0.27 -2.53 1.37
C GLY A 255 -0.70 -1.42 1.81
N ARG A 256 -1.34 -0.69 0.87
CA ARG A 256 -2.36 0.32 1.23
C ARG A 256 -3.65 -0.36 1.69
N PRO A 257 -4.33 0.12 2.74
CA PRO A 257 -5.62 -0.46 3.15
C PRO A 257 -6.67 -0.36 2.03
N VAL A 258 -7.39 -1.43 1.73
CA VAL A 258 -8.48 -1.41 0.73
C VAL A 258 -9.72 -0.72 1.29
N PHE A 259 -9.94 -0.82 2.59
CA PHE A 259 -11.09 -0.19 3.25
C PHE A 259 -10.74 0.29 4.67
N LYS A 260 -11.60 1.16 5.20
CA LYS A 260 -11.63 1.57 6.60
C LYS A 260 -13.06 1.51 7.12
N ARG A 261 -13.21 1.08 8.36
CA ARG A 261 -14.50 1.06 9.07
C ARG A 261 -14.55 2.26 10.00
N VAL A 262 -15.72 2.90 10.05
CA VAL A 262 -16.06 3.93 11.03
C VAL A 262 -17.35 3.50 11.69
N SER A 263 -17.28 3.11 12.96
CA SER A 263 -18.42 2.61 13.71
C SER A 263 -19.47 3.70 13.96
N PHE A 264 -20.72 3.31 14.19
CA PHE A 264 -21.76 4.25 14.63
C PHE A 264 -21.37 4.98 15.93
N TYR A 265 -20.70 4.29 16.86
CA TYR A 265 -20.18 4.92 18.07
C TYR A 265 -19.18 6.06 17.76
N GLU A 266 -18.24 5.85 16.83
CA GLU A 266 -17.30 6.89 16.41
C GLU A 266 -18.02 8.05 15.73
N ILE A 267 -19.02 7.77 14.89
CA ILE A 267 -19.85 8.80 14.25
C ILE A 267 -20.60 9.61 15.32
N GLU A 268 -21.26 8.96 16.27
CA GLU A 268 -21.99 9.61 17.36
C GLU A 268 -21.07 10.47 18.24
N LYS A 269 -19.84 10.01 18.48
CA LYS A 269 -18.82 10.76 19.22
C LYS A 269 -18.44 12.06 18.52
N LEU A 270 -18.33 12.06 17.18
CA LEU A 270 -18.08 13.28 16.40
C LEU A 270 -19.19 14.32 16.59
N PHE A 271 -20.43 13.88 16.82
CA PHE A 271 -21.58 14.75 17.09
C PHE A 271 -21.86 14.98 18.58
N ARG A 272 -20.97 14.51 19.49
CA ARG A 272 -21.16 14.58 20.95
C ARG A 272 -22.50 13.98 21.42
N ARG A 273 -22.91 12.87 20.79
CA ARG A 273 -24.14 12.12 21.12
C ARG A 273 -23.90 10.95 22.08
N VAL A 274 -22.65 10.66 22.39
CA VAL A 274 -22.23 9.69 23.41
C VAL A 274 -21.72 10.45 24.64
N LEU A 275 -22.20 10.04 25.81
CA LEU A 275 -21.84 10.57 27.13
C LEU A 275 -20.55 9.93 27.65
#